data_AF-A0AAD8Y0Z8-F1
#
_entry.id   AF-A0AAD8Y0Z8-F1
#
_cell.length_a   1.000
_cell.length_b   1.000
_cell.length_c   1.000
_cell.angle_alpha   90.00
_cell.angle_beta   90.00
_cell.angle_gamma   90.00
#
_symmetry.space_group_name_H-M   'P 1'
#
loop_
_entity.id
_entity.type
_entity.pdbx_description
1 polymer ?
#
loop_
_entity_poly.entity_id
_entity_poly.type
_entity_poly.pdbx_seq_one_letter_code
_entity_poly.pdbx_strand_id
1 'polypeptide(L)'
;MTSRTLRKRQRAGAFSDDIDFDLEELLNVHEETGIAYRAERDAKRAKDEEQAEYADAFSGYEIALTDLPALCIERIMGMLDSPSDLYNVAFSSKLLMNIVTPDMVIRSAVFNNMKRKDVGYRKTIAEIMQHVSSRSIHLPSPHRLLRLLNARTCERGEKCFGKNLNTGKSMTLSGTHHRTCGMALCDNCIKFNSTKISYNHFANDLGGGDDDKPSRVAFASWRTLTNPHQDDNGEWHGPLVGVLELQQIQNSYSEQDEKVEALSGFVQKALTENSNHCPSHYEEKAVAYTEIYEAAEKEADDYQEKKEKEQMQKYDESRQERITKRLTKLRGVHAQMVDIMKECPMKDLAMECSWNEESERNLLKFECAFVQSTMSDLLSAPSNASKSAVSTRTETIKQKFNILQEKDFFSHASIANSSNRFRKAMYEYCVNNLTPDKLLKSSRADATFFQLVEENKPTRALVRALNGVEKALEDIFSLSVARPNDNEQDAIAEARVARYRKLATVVWQKKKADFRSGPYPYMMDMQNLKECYTACIEEFRIMKKNAKDYVASADSRAFLRREAEGAGIISRQEALNLVFAPKIYREWVAGNSRIPYDDVRNRRFGNLRSMHEQYFRSPNRYQIRREDALA
;
A
#
# COMPACT_ATOMS: atom_id res chain seq x y z
N MET A 1 15.36 52.49 -37.69
CA MET A 1 14.29 51.90 -38.54
C MET A 1 14.84 50.66 -39.22
N THR A 2 14.20 49.49 -38.99
CA THR A 2 14.20 48.19 -39.71
C THR A 2 13.94 47.08 -38.68
N SER A 3 12.68 46.90 -38.30
CA SER A 3 11.75 45.85 -38.77
C SER A 3 12.15 44.42 -38.32
N ARG A 4 11.61 44.03 -37.15
CA ARG A 4 11.56 42.63 -36.70
C ARG A 4 10.20 42.03 -37.10
N THR A 5 10.27 41.00 -37.91
CA THR A 5 9.16 40.22 -38.46
C THR A 5 8.50 39.35 -37.39
N LEU A 6 7.19 39.57 -37.20
CA LEU A 6 6.27 38.74 -36.43
C LEU A 6 6.06 37.39 -37.15
N ARG A 7 6.48 36.29 -36.52
CA ARG A 7 6.03 34.95 -36.93
C ARG A 7 4.69 34.63 -36.29
N LYS A 8 3.65 34.70 -37.13
CA LYS A 8 2.35 34.04 -36.93
C LYS A 8 2.57 32.54 -36.69
N ARG A 9 2.12 32.02 -35.55
CA ARG A 9 1.86 30.58 -35.36
C ARG A 9 0.36 30.32 -35.46
N GLN A 10 0.08 29.22 -36.15
CA GLN A 10 -1.21 28.79 -36.69
C GLN A 10 -2.21 28.40 -35.60
N ARG A 11 -3.49 28.64 -35.89
CA ARG A 11 -4.63 28.04 -35.20
C ARG A 11 -4.88 26.63 -35.73
N ALA A 12 -4.93 25.66 -34.83
CA ALA A 12 -5.58 24.34 -34.94
C ALA A 12 -5.53 23.74 -33.52
N GLY A 13 -6.55 23.13 -32.93
CA GLY A 13 -7.94 22.87 -33.31
C GLY A 13 -8.77 22.75 -32.02
N ALA A 14 -10.08 22.62 -32.17
CA ALA A 14 -11.01 22.45 -31.06
C ALA A 14 -10.66 21.21 -30.23
N PHE A 15 -10.30 21.44 -28.96
CA PHE A 15 -10.36 20.46 -27.88
C PHE A 15 -11.59 20.83 -27.04
N SER A 16 -12.75 20.36 -27.49
CA SER A 16 -13.89 20.13 -26.62
C SER A 16 -13.97 18.63 -26.42
N ASP A 17 -14.17 18.23 -25.17
CA ASP A 17 -14.35 16.87 -24.67
C ASP A 17 -13.06 16.25 -24.07
N ASP A 18 -13.17 15.85 -22.80
CA ASP A 18 -12.18 15.17 -21.93
C ASP A 18 -11.31 16.02 -20.98
N ILE A 19 -11.92 16.98 -20.26
CA ILE A 19 -11.37 17.43 -18.95
C ILE A 19 -12.51 17.53 -17.94
N ASP A 20 -13.15 16.40 -17.63
CA ASP A 20 -13.72 16.17 -16.30
C ASP A 20 -12.59 15.65 -15.40
N PHE A 21 -11.63 16.54 -15.14
CA PHE A 21 -10.61 16.33 -14.13
C PHE A 21 -11.27 16.66 -12.80
N ASP A 22 -11.29 15.69 -11.90
CA ASP A 22 -12.07 15.67 -10.66
C ASP A 22 -11.75 16.91 -9.79
N LEU A 23 -12.52 17.98 -10.00
CA LEU A 23 -12.30 19.29 -9.38
C LEU A 23 -12.36 19.19 -7.86
N GLU A 24 -13.13 18.22 -7.37
CA GLU A 24 -13.31 17.92 -5.95
C GLU A 24 -12.06 17.26 -5.36
N GLU A 25 -11.40 16.35 -6.08
CA GLU A 25 -10.10 15.78 -5.68
C GLU A 25 -9.02 16.87 -5.64
N LEU A 26 -8.99 17.75 -6.63
CA LEU A 26 -8.01 18.84 -6.72
C LEU A 26 -8.24 19.91 -5.62
N LEU A 27 -9.49 20.20 -5.28
CA LEU A 27 -9.85 21.08 -4.16
C LEU A 27 -9.48 20.45 -2.81
N ASN A 28 -9.74 19.15 -2.62
CA ASN A 28 -9.36 18.44 -1.40
C ASN A 28 -7.83 18.40 -1.21
N VAL A 29 -7.07 18.10 -2.26
CA VAL A 29 -5.59 18.13 -2.23
C VAL A 29 -5.08 19.56 -1.96
N HIS A 30 -5.72 20.59 -2.53
CA HIS A 30 -5.35 21.98 -2.25
C HIS A 30 -5.70 22.40 -0.81
N GLU A 31 -6.79 21.88 -0.24
CA GLU A 31 -7.19 22.16 1.13
C GLU A 31 -6.28 21.47 2.15
N GLU A 32 -5.93 20.20 1.91
CA GLU A 32 -4.95 19.44 2.71
C GLU A 32 -3.56 20.10 2.69
N THR A 33 -3.06 20.46 1.50
CA THR A 33 -1.77 21.16 1.37
C THR A 33 -1.81 22.56 1.98
N GLY A 34 -2.96 23.25 1.88
CA GLY A 34 -3.17 24.55 2.52
C GLY A 34 -3.21 24.49 4.05
N ILE A 35 -3.81 23.44 4.63
CA ILE A 35 -3.81 23.20 6.09
C ILE A 35 -2.38 22.90 6.56
N ALA A 36 -1.64 22.03 5.85
CA ALA A 36 -0.26 21.71 6.18
C ALA A 36 0.65 22.96 6.14
N TYR A 37 0.52 23.79 5.10
CA TYR A 37 1.30 25.02 4.96
C TYR A 37 0.97 26.05 6.05
N ARG A 38 -0.30 26.19 6.45
CA ARG A 38 -0.70 27.06 7.57
C ARG A 38 -0.14 26.55 8.89
N ALA A 39 -0.21 25.25 9.16
CA ALA A 39 0.36 24.65 10.36
C ALA A 39 1.88 24.83 10.43
N GLU A 40 2.59 24.68 9.31
CA GLU A 40 4.05 24.90 9.24
C GLU A 40 4.41 26.37 9.46
N ARG A 41 3.66 27.30 8.86
CA ARG A 41 3.85 28.75 9.06
C ARG A 41 3.57 29.17 10.50
N ASP A 42 2.50 28.66 11.11
CA ASP A 42 2.11 29.03 12.47
C ASP A 42 3.09 28.40 13.49
N ALA A 43 3.60 27.19 13.23
CA ALA A 43 4.69 26.59 14.02
C ALA A 43 6.01 27.37 13.90
N LYS A 44 6.31 27.90 12.70
CA LYS A 44 7.47 28.78 12.50
C LYS A 44 7.31 30.10 13.27
N ARG A 45 6.13 30.71 13.20
CA ARG A 45 5.84 31.96 13.92
C ARG A 45 5.91 31.79 15.43
N ALA A 46 5.39 30.66 15.97
CA ALA A 46 5.51 30.35 17.40
C ALA A 46 6.98 30.21 17.84
N LYS A 47 7.84 29.59 17.02
CA LYS A 47 9.28 29.52 17.28
C LYS A 47 9.95 30.89 17.21
N ASP A 48 9.57 31.72 16.24
CA ASP A 48 10.12 33.07 16.08
C ASP A 48 9.70 33.98 17.26
N GLU A 49 8.48 33.82 17.78
CA GLU A 49 7.97 34.52 18.96
C GLU A 49 8.66 34.04 20.26
N GLU A 50 8.87 32.73 20.45
CA GLU A 50 9.62 32.16 21.57
C GLU A 50 11.10 32.59 21.57
N GLN A 51 11.73 32.66 20.39
CA GLN A 51 13.08 33.19 20.23
C GLN A 51 13.16 34.69 20.53
N ALA A 52 12.14 35.46 20.17
CA ALA A 52 12.10 36.89 20.48
C ALA A 52 11.94 37.15 21.99
N GLU A 53 11.12 36.35 22.69
CA GLU A 53 10.94 36.43 24.14
C GLU A 53 12.24 36.05 24.89
N TYR A 54 12.96 35.03 24.42
CA TYR A 54 14.29 34.69 24.95
C TYR A 54 15.36 35.75 24.65
N ALA A 55 15.32 36.40 23.49
CA ALA A 55 16.30 37.43 23.12
C ALA A 55 16.20 38.67 24.02
N ASP A 56 14.99 39.03 24.46
CA ASP A 56 14.76 40.22 25.30
C ASP A 56 15.18 39.97 26.77
N ALA A 57 15.05 38.74 27.25
CA ALA A 57 15.39 38.33 28.62
C ALA A 57 16.90 38.40 28.96
N PHE A 58 17.78 38.41 27.95
CA PHE A 58 19.24 38.50 28.12
C PHE A 58 19.83 39.82 27.61
N SER A 59 18.99 40.80 27.27
CA SER A 59 19.44 42.12 26.85
C SER A 59 20.26 42.80 27.97
N GLY A 60 21.54 43.05 27.72
CA GLY A 60 22.48 43.64 28.69
C GLY A 60 23.46 42.66 29.37
N TYR A 61 23.32 41.35 29.15
CA TYR A 61 24.26 40.32 29.61
C TYR A 61 24.99 39.65 28.42
N GLU A 62 25.69 40.43 27.61
CA GLU A 62 26.58 39.89 26.58
C GLU A 62 27.91 39.46 27.21
N ILE A 63 27.97 38.21 27.68
CA ILE A 63 29.24 37.58 28.04
C ILE A 63 29.82 36.97 26.77
N ALA A 64 31.01 37.41 26.36
CA ALA A 64 31.66 36.79 25.21
C ALA A 64 31.95 35.31 25.50
N LEU A 65 31.77 34.44 24.52
CA LEU A 65 32.00 32.99 24.68
C LEU A 65 33.42 32.69 25.19
N THR A 66 34.40 33.53 24.83
CA THR A 66 35.80 33.45 25.26
C THR A 66 36.04 33.78 26.73
N ASP A 67 35.09 34.45 27.38
CA ASP A 67 35.19 34.90 28.77
C ASP A 67 34.60 33.86 29.74
N LEU A 68 33.97 32.80 29.21
CA LEU A 68 33.47 31.68 30.01
C LEU A 68 34.62 30.76 30.46
N PRO A 69 34.48 30.08 31.61
CA PRO A 69 35.39 29.01 32.01
C PRO A 69 35.46 27.90 30.94
N ALA A 70 36.64 27.34 30.73
CA ALA A 70 36.89 26.33 29.70
C ALA A 70 35.91 25.14 29.76
N LEU A 71 35.54 24.67 30.96
CA LEU A 71 34.56 23.58 31.15
C LEU A 71 33.15 23.94 30.66
N CYS A 72 32.75 25.21 30.78
CA CYS A 72 31.46 25.68 30.27
C CYS A 72 31.48 25.73 28.74
N ILE A 73 32.59 26.22 28.16
CA ILE A 73 32.80 26.26 26.71
C ILE A 73 32.78 24.83 26.13
N GLU A 74 33.49 23.89 26.76
CA GLU A 74 33.51 22.48 26.40
C GLU A 74 32.09 21.89 26.40
N ARG A 75 31.29 22.15 27.43
CA ARG A 75 29.91 21.66 27.49
C ARG A 75 29.02 22.26 26.40
N ILE A 76 29.15 23.57 26.13
CA ILE A 76 28.40 24.24 25.06
C ILE A 76 28.78 23.66 23.70
N MET A 77 30.07 23.49 23.43
CA MET A 77 30.58 22.92 22.18
C MET A 77 30.16 21.45 22.00
N GLY A 78 30.12 20.68 23.10
CA GLY A 78 29.62 19.30 23.10
C GLY A 78 28.12 19.15 22.87
N MET A 79 27.33 20.23 23.02
CA MET A 79 25.90 20.27 22.71
C MET A 79 25.59 20.74 21.28
N LEU A 80 26.59 21.06 20.47
CA LEU A 80 26.39 21.44 19.07
C LEU A 80 26.16 20.19 18.23
N ASP A 81 24.90 19.94 17.86
CA ASP A 81 24.48 18.78 17.04
C ASP A 81 24.79 18.95 15.53
N SER A 82 25.79 19.78 15.19
CA SER A 82 26.14 20.14 13.82
C SER A 82 27.65 20.33 13.71
N PRO A 83 28.34 19.46 12.96
CA PRO A 83 29.77 19.61 12.72
C PRO A 83 30.11 20.95 12.08
N SER A 84 29.20 21.54 11.30
CA SER A 84 29.41 22.84 10.65
C SER A 84 29.38 23.98 11.65
N ASP A 85 28.46 23.93 12.61
CA ASP A 85 28.39 24.95 13.65
C ASP A 85 29.56 24.81 14.60
N LEU A 86 29.91 23.58 14.98
CA LEU A 86 31.11 23.28 15.75
C LEU A 86 32.38 23.76 15.04
N TYR A 87 32.49 23.57 13.72
CA TYR A 87 33.60 24.09 12.90
C TYR A 87 33.65 25.63 12.95
N ASN A 88 32.53 26.31 12.68
CA ASN A 88 32.50 27.78 12.65
C ASN A 88 32.86 28.38 14.02
N VAL A 89 32.38 27.76 15.11
CA VAL A 89 32.70 28.19 16.48
C VAL A 89 34.17 27.91 16.81
N ALA A 90 34.67 26.70 16.55
CA ALA A 90 36.04 26.31 16.85
C ALA A 90 37.07 27.20 16.13
N PHE A 91 36.86 27.51 14.85
CA PHE A 91 37.79 28.30 14.04
C PHE A 91 37.64 29.82 14.21
N SER A 92 36.75 30.28 15.09
CA SER A 92 36.61 31.71 15.41
C SER A 92 37.69 32.24 16.36
N SER A 93 38.35 31.36 17.12
CA SER A 93 39.43 31.72 18.06
C SER A 93 40.41 30.56 18.28
N LYS A 94 41.70 30.87 18.46
CA LYS A 94 42.72 29.86 18.82
C LYS A 94 42.40 29.14 20.13
N LEU A 95 41.79 29.85 21.09
CA LEU A 95 41.38 29.27 22.37
C LEU A 95 40.32 28.18 22.15
N LEU A 96 39.28 28.50 21.37
CA LEU A 96 38.17 27.59 21.08
C LEU A 96 38.62 26.41 20.23
N MET A 97 39.53 26.65 19.28
CA MET A 97 40.17 25.60 18.51
C MET A 97 40.82 24.57 19.45
N ASN A 98 41.63 25.01 20.42
CA ASN A 98 42.33 24.10 21.34
C ASN A 98 41.42 23.32 22.30
N ILE A 99 40.15 23.71 22.45
CA ILE A 99 39.16 23.04 23.32
C ILE A 99 38.47 21.87 22.61
N VAL A 100 38.47 21.85 21.26
CA VAL A 100 37.79 20.80 20.50
C VAL A 100 38.40 19.42 20.78
N THR A 101 37.58 18.50 21.28
CA THR A 101 37.96 17.10 21.50
C THR A 101 37.40 16.20 20.39
N PRO A 102 37.95 14.98 20.18
CA PRO A 102 37.38 14.02 19.24
C PRO A 102 35.92 13.68 19.55
N ASP A 103 35.59 13.58 20.84
CA ASP A 103 34.24 13.29 21.33
C ASP A 103 33.21 14.31 20.84
N MET A 104 33.48 15.61 21.01
CA MET A 104 32.58 16.67 20.52
C MET A 104 32.32 16.54 19.01
N VAL A 105 33.36 16.25 18.24
CA VAL A 105 33.29 16.16 16.79
C VAL A 105 32.48 14.94 16.35
N ILE A 106 32.77 13.78 16.94
CA ILE A 106 32.08 12.52 16.65
C ILE A 106 30.61 12.63 17.05
N ARG A 107 30.32 13.10 18.28
CA ARG A 107 28.95 13.32 18.76
C ARG A 107 28.19 14.31 17.87
N SER A 108 28.79 15.45 17.52
CA SER A 108 28.14 16.42 16.63
C SER A 108 27.75 15.80 15.29
N ALA A 109 28.56 14.89 14.75
CA ALA A 109 28.28 14.21 13.48
C ALA A 109 27.19 13.14 13.59
N VAL A 110 27.20 12.35 14.67
CA VAL A 110 26.25 11.27 14.92
C VAL A 110 24.86 11.82 15.25
N PHE A 111 24.78 12.86 16.08
CA PHE A 111 23.52 13.50 16.45
C PHE A 111 22.99 14.44 15.37
N ASN A 112 23.80 14.80 14.37
CA ASN A 112 23.30 15.53 13.22
C ASN A 112 22.38 14.66 12.36
N ASN A 113 21.12 15.09 12.23
CA ASN A 113 20.13 14.42 11.40
C ASN A 113 19.86 12.95 11.78
N MET A 114 19.55 12.70 13.06
CA MET A 114 19.27 11.38 13.66
C MET A 114 18.28 10.49 12.89
N LYS A 115 17.43 11.06 12.02
CA LYS A 115 16.43 10.31 11.24
C LYS A 115 17.03 9.44 10.12
N ARG A 116 18.25 9.73 9.64
CA ARG A 116 18.85 9.02 8.49
C ARG A 116 20.31 8.69 8.75
N LYS A 117 20.60 7.42 9.02
CA LYS A 117 21.96 6.92 9.26
C LYS A 117 22.87 7.06 8.03
N ASP A 118 22.35 6.79 6.85
CA ASP A 118 23.14 6.68 5.61
C ASP A 118 23.30 8.01 4.84
N VAL A 119 23.08 9.16 5.48
CA VAL A 119 23.13 10.46 4.80
C VAL A 119 23.89 11.49 5.63
N GLY A 120 24.63 12.37 4.95
CA GLY A 120 25.26 13.53 5.58
C GLY A 120 26.39 13.15 6.54
N TYR A 121 26.53 13.91 7.62
CA TYR A 121 27.67 13.79 8.54
C TYR A 121 27.75 12.45 9.26
N ARG A 122 26.60 11.83 9.61
CA ARG A 122 26.55 10.52 10.28
C ARG A 122 27.14 9.39 9.42
N LYS A 123 26.85 9.38 8.12
CA LYS A 123 27.48 8.46 7.17
C LYS A 123 28.98 8.75 7.02
N THR A 124 29.34 10.02 6.85
CA THR A 124 30.74 10.42 6.68
C THR A 124 31.58 10.03 7.89
N ILE A 125 31.10 10.23 9.12
CA ILE A 125 31.84 9.84 10.32
C ILE A 125 31.96 8.31 10.43
N ALA A 126 30.92 7.55 10.06
CA ALA A 126 30.96 6.10 10.03
C ALA A 126 32.04 5.57 9.07
N GLU A 127 32.15 6.17 7.88
CA GLU A 127 33.19 5.84 6.89
C GLU A 127 34.59 6.17 7.42
N ILE A 128 34.77 7.36 8.02
CA ILE A 128 36.06 7.74 8.63
C ILE A 128 36.44 6.77 9.75
N MET A 129 35.51 6.43 10.65
CA MET A 129 35.76 5.48 11.74
C MET A 129 36.07 4.08 11.23
N GLN A 130 35.45 3.66 10.12
CA GLN A 130 35.81 2.43 9.44
C GLN A 130 37.26 2.47 8.91
N HIS A 131 37.72 3.62 8.40
CA HIS A 131 39.10 3.78 7.96
C HIS A 131 40.11 3.83 9.11
N VAL A 132 39.74 4.44 10.23
CA VAL A 132 40.55 4.45 11.46
C VAL A 132 40.70 3.04 12.02
N SER A 133 39.59 2.31 12.21
CA SER A 133 39.58 0.93 12.73
C SER A 133 40.31 -0.06 11.83
N SER A 134 40.25 0.13 10.51
CA SER A 134 40.99 -0.70 9.53
C SER A 134 42.43 -0.27 9.30
N ARG A 135 42.94 0.74 10.02
CA ARG A 135 44.32 1.25 9.87
C ARG A 135 44.61 1.72 8.44
N SER A 136 43.59 2.20 7.74
CA SER A 136 43.69 2.59 6.33
C SER A 136 44.17 4.04 6.15
N ILE A 137 44.06 4.87 7.18
CA ILE A 137 44.45 6.28 7.19
C ILE A 137 45.19 6.60 8.48
N HIS A 138 46.03 7.65 8.48
CA HIS A 138 46.51 8.25 9.72
C HIS A 138 45.35 8.76 10.58
N LEU A 139 45.42 8.49 11.89
CA LEU A 139 44.45 8.97 12.88
C LEU A 139 44.32 10.50 12.79
N PRO A 140 43.12 11.02 12.46
CA PRO A 140 42.93 12.46 12.29
C PRO A 140 42.91 13.15 13.66
N SER A 141 43.51 14.34 13.77
CA SER A 141 43.27 15.23 14.91
C SER A 141 41.80 15.67 14.99
N PRO A 142 41.31 16.21 16.12
CA PRO A 142 39.97 16.78 16.21
C PRO A 142 39.68 17.82 15.12
N HIS A 143 40.66 18.68 14.81
CA HIS A 143 40.53 19.70 13.77
C HIS A 143 40.49 19.10 12.37
N ARG A 144 41.25 18.04 12.11
CA ARG A 144 41.16 17.31 10.84
C ARG A 144 39.84 16.57 10.73
N LEU A 145 39.34 15.97 11.79
CA LEU A 145 38.05 15.30 11.81
C LEU A 145 36.91 16.28 11.50
N LEU A 146 36.93 17.48 12.10
CA LEU A 146 35.99 18.56 11.75
C LEU A 146 36.11 19.00 10.29
N ARG A 147 37.34 19.11 9.77
CA ARG A 147 37.58 19.45 8.36
C ARG A 147 37.03 18.36 7.44
N LEU A 148 37.29 17.09 7.73
CA LEU A 148 36.81 15.94 6.96
C LEU A 148 35.28 15.89 6.90
N LEU A 149 34.61 16.17 8.02
CA LEU A 149 33.15 16.20 8.07
C LEU A 149 32.56 17.34 7.26
N ASN A 150 33.15 18.55 7.33
CA ASN A 150 32.60 19.75 6.72
C ASN A 150 33.10 20.05 5.30
N ALA A 151 34.04 19.25 4.80
CA ALA A 151 34.69 19.58 3.55
C ALA A 151 33.77 19.40 2.34
N ARG A 152 33.69 20.49 1.55
CA ARG A 152 32.98 20.54 0.26
C ARG A 152 33.84 20.09 -0.92
N THR A 153 35.11 19.82 -0.67
CA THR A 153 36.13 19.52 -1.69
C THR A 153 37.07 18.45 -1.23
N CYS A 154 37.58 17.67 -2.20
CA CYS A 154 38.50 16.61 -1.88
C CYS A 154 39.87 17.16 -1.40
N GLU A 155 40.55 16.55 -0.43
CA GLU A 155 41.93 16.86 0.02
C GLU A 155 42.91 16.82 -1.15
N ARG A 156 42.59 16.02 -2.18
CA ARG A 156 43.39 15.90 -3.40
C ARG A 156 43.28 17.11 -4.33
N GLY A 157 42.37 18.06 -4.10
CA GLY A 157 42.20 19.25 -4.93
C GLY A 157 42.03 18.91 -6.41
N GLU A 158 42.96 19.37 -7.25
CA GLU A 158 43.01 19.08 -8.70
C GLU A 158 43.32 17.62 -9.04
N LYS A 159 43.95 16.89 -8.11
CA LYS A 159 44.21 15.45 -8.22
C LYS A 159 42.99 14.63 -7.79
N CYS A 160 41.86 15.26 -7.45
CA CYS A 160 40.62 14.57 -7.09
C CYS A 160 40.01 13.89 -8.32
N PHE A 161 39.68 12.60 -8.24
CA PHE A 161 39.01 11.85 -9.31
C PHE A 161 37.56 12.29 -9.54
N GLY A 162 37.08 13.27 -8.77
CA GLY A 162 35.67 13.61 -8.60
C GLY A 162 35.27 15.06 -8.89
N LYS A 163 36.13 15.98 -9.39
CA LYS A 163 35.71 17.40 -9.53
C LYS A 163 36.29 18.22 -10.70
N ASN A 164 35.40 18.95 -11.39
CA ASN A 164 35.55 19.95 -12.44
C ASN A 164 35.15 21.30 -11.83
N LEU A 165 36.07 22.28 -11.84
CA LEU A 165 35.92 23.52 -11.08
C LEU A 165 35.04 24.59 -11.73
N ASN A 166 34.65 24.45 -13.01
CA ASN A 166 33.69 25.35 -13.66
C ASN A 166 32.23 24.90 -13.51
N THR A 167 32.00 23.60 -13.35
CA THR A 167 30.64 23.00 -13.35
C THR A 167 30.25 22.34 -12.03
N GLY A 168 31.22 22.11 -11.12
CA GLY A 168 31.02 21.39 -9.87
C GLY A 168 30.90 19.86 -10.00
N LYS A 169 30.98 19.28 -11.20
CA LYS A 169 30.82 17.82 -11.48
C LYS A 169 32.17 17.11 -11.65
N SER A 170 32.28 15.78 -11.65
CA SER A 170 33.59 15.08 -11.72
C SER A 170 34.31 15.10 -13.08
N MET A 171 35.61 15.46 -13.14
CA MET A 171 36.45 15.38 -14.35
C MET A 171 37.97 15.49 -14.01
N THR A 172 38.87 14.89 -14.81
CA THR A 172 40.35 14.96 -14.66
C THR A 172 40.93 16.28 -15.16
N LEU A 173 41.84 16.91 -14.40
CA LEU A 173 42.54 18.15 -14.78
C LEU A 173 44.06 18.01 -14.72
N SER A 174 44.76 18.76 -15.59
CA SER A 174 46.22 18.85 -15.67
C SER A 174 46.74 20.09 -14.95
N GLY A 175 47.48 19.91 -13.86
CA GLY A 175 48.13 20.97 -13.07
C GLY A 175 48.36 20.55 -11.61
N THR A 176 49.37 21.12 -10.95
CA THR A 176 49.63 20.95 -9.51
C THR A 176 49.46 22.27 -8.77
N HIS A 177 48.33 22.47 -8.12
CA HIS A 177 48.14 23.53 -7.13
C HIS A 177 47.93 22.94 -5.72
N HIS A 178 48.86 23.24 -4.81
CA HIS A 178 48.68 23.01 -3.38
C HIS A 178 47.78 24.13 -2.82
N ARG A 179 46.69 23.78 -2.13
CA ARG A 179 45.88 24.74 -1.37
C ARG A 179 46.04 24.44 0.11
N THR A 180 46.28 25.48 0.89
CA THR A 180 46.61 25.44 2.32
C THR A 180 45.42 25.08 3.21
N CYS A 181 44.18 25.08 2.71
CA CYS A 181 43.00 24.80 3.54
C CYS A 181 41.85 24.19 2.71
N GLY A 182 41.35 23.02 3.13
CA GLY A 182 40.06 22.43 2.69
C GLY A 182 40.16 20.96 2.30
N MET A 183 39.70 20.03 3.15
CA MET A 183 40.10 18.62 3.04
C MET A 183 39.02 17.61 3.53
N ALA A 184 38.36 16.91 2.59
CA ALA A 184 37.68 15.59 2.74
C ALA A 184 38.26 14.64 1.68
N LEU A 185 38.37 13.32 1.82
CA LEU A 185 38.57 12.47 0.63
C LEU A 185 37.18 12.12 0.07
N CYS A 186 36.89 12.39 -1.21
CA CYS A 186 35.60 11.95 -1.76
C CYS A 186 35.57 10.42 -1.91
N ASP A 187 34.39 9.79 -1.94
CA ASP A 187 34.22 8.32 -2.05
C ASP A 187 35.06 7.70 -3.17
N ASN A 188 35.22 8.42 -4.30
CA ASN A 188 36.10 7.97 -5.38
C ASN A 188 37.57 8.00 -4.96
N CYS A 189 38.05 9.08 -4.36
CA CYS A 189 39.41 9.17 -3.83
C CYS A 189 39.65 8.20 -2.65
N ILE A 190 38.65 7.92 -1.83
CA ILE A 190 38.69 6.88 -0.78
C ILE A 190 38.80 5.50 -1.43
N LYS A 191 37.94 5.17 -2.41
CA LYS A 191 37.98 3.87 -3.12
C LYS A 191 39.31 3.64 -3.84
N PHE A 192 39.94 4.68 -4.39
CA PHE A 192 41.19 4.55 -5.14
C PHE A 192 42.46 4.63 -4.26
N ASN A 193 42.39 5.21 -3.05
CA ASN A 193 43.57 5.41 -2.19
C ASN A 193 43.54 4.68 -0.84
N SER A 194 42.39 4.19 -0.38
CA SER A 194 42.36 3.33 0.80
C SER A 194 42.80 1.91 0.40
N THR A 195 43.44 1.21 1.33
CA THR A 195 43.85 -0.21 1.22
C THR A 195 42.66 -1.17 1.01
N LYS A 196 41.43 -0.65 0.89
CA LYS A 196 40.17 -1.34 0.68
C LYS A 196 39.75 -1.43 -0.79
N ILE A 197 40.69 -1.40 -1.74
CA ILE A 197 40.37 -1.84 -3.11
C ILE A 197 40.01 -3.33 -3.01
N SER A 198 38.72 -3.66 -3.17
CA SER A 198 38.28 -5.05 -3.27
C SER A 198 39.09 -5.74 -4.36
N TYR A 199 39.73 -6.85 -4.01
CA TYR A 199 40.65 -7.57 -4.90
C TYR A 199 40.03 -7.97 -6.25
N ASN A 200 38.69 -8.03 -6.32
CA ASN A 200 37.94 -8.32 -7.55
C ASN A 200 38.09 -7.26 -8.65
N HIS A 201 38.52 -6.04 -8.31
CA HIS A 201 38.88 -5.04 -9.33
C HIS A 201 40.26 -5.29 -9.96
N PHE A 202 41.10 -6.13 -9.36
CA PHE A 202 42.41 -6.51 -9.91
C PHE A 202 42.39 -7.85 -10.67
N ALA A 203 41.31 -8.64 -10.54
CA ALA A 203 41.21 -9.98 -11.11
C ALA A 203 40.43 -10.06 -12.44
N ASN A 204 39.58 -9.07 -12.77
CA ASN A 204 38.65 -9.19 -13.91
C ASN A 204 39.15 -8.67 -15.26
N ASP A 205 40.44 -8.35 -15.43
CA ASP A 205 40.96 -7.82 -16.70
C ASP A 205 42.11 -8.64 -17.31
N LEU A 206 42.24 -9.91 -16.92
CA LEU A 206 43.16 -10.87 -17.56
C LEU A 206 42.45 -11.91 -18.44
N GLY A 207 41.15 -11.75 -18.70
CA GLY A 207 40.33 -12.77 -19.35
C GLY A 207 39.59 -12.31 -20.61
N GLY A 208 40.29 -12.23 -21.74
CA GLY A 208 39.76 -12.65 -23.05
C GLY A 208 39.12 -11.59 -23.99
N GLY A 209 39.70 -11.50 -25.19
CA GLY A 209 38.92 -11.52 -26.44
C GLY A 209 38.72 -10.20 -27.18
N ASP A 210 39.48 -10.06 -28.26
CA ASP A 210 39.23 -9.28 -29.48
C ASP A 210 39.17 -7.74 -29.43
N ASP A 211 39.68 -7.19 -30.52
CA ASP A 211 39.92 -5.79 -30.83
C ASP A 211 38.65 -4.92 -30.79
N ASP A 212 38.32 -4.34 -29.64
CA ASP A 212 37.87 -2.94 -29.48
C ASP A 212 37.43 -2.65 -28.03
N LYS A 213 38.10 -1.66 -27.39
CA LYS A 213 37.88 -1.05 -26.04
C LYS A 213 38.72 -1.65 -24.87
N PRO A 214 38.79 -0.98 -23.70
CA PRO A 214 39.67 0.13 -23.36
C PRO A 214 40.65 -0.27 -22.23
N SER A 215 41.82 -0.80 -22.58
CA SER A 215 42.88 -1.25 -21.65
C SER A 215 43.84 -0.11 -21.25
N ARG A 216 43.34 0.92 -20.54
CA ARG A 216 44.21 2.01 -20.01
C ARG A 216 44.00 2.40 -18.54
N VAL A 217 43.05 1.81 -17.82
CA VAL A 217 42.68 2.31 -16.48
C VAL A 217 43.51 1.70 -15.34
N ALA A 218 43.92 0.43 -15.43
CA ALA A 218 44.65 -0.24 -14.34
C ALA A 218 46.10 0.25 -14.14
N PHE A 219 46.79 0.67 -15.20
CA PHE A 219 48.13 1.29 -15.08
C PHE A 219 48.09 2.75 -14.61
N ALA A 220 46.93 3.40 -14.66
CA ALA A 220 46.76 4.79 -14.22
C ALA A 220 46.62 4.91 -12.69
N SER A 221 46.25 3.83 -11.97
CA SER A 221 46.00 3.87 -10.51
C SER A 221 47.29 3.98 -9.68
N TRP A 222 48.35 3.24 -10.02
CA TRP A 222 49.64 3.25 -9.29
C TRP A 222 50.32 4.63 -9.29
N ARG A 223 50.22 5.37 -10.40
CA ARG A 223 50.77 6.74 -10.51
C ARG A 223 49.98 7.78 -9.71
N THR A 224 48.88 7.38 -9.08
CA THR A 224 47.92 8.30 -8.44
C THR A 224 47.67 8.01 -6.97
N LEU A 225 48.22 6.92 -6.44
CA LEU A 225 48.41 6.74 -5.01
C LEU A 225 49.48 7.76 -4.55
N THR A 226 49.30 8.36 -3.38
CA THR A 226 50.22 9.35 -2.82
C THR A 226 50.79 8.83 -1.50
N ASN A 227 52.09 9.01 -1.31
CA ASN A 227 52.72 8.74 -0.02
C ASN A 227 52.09 9.60 1.09
N PRO A 228 52.14 9.13 2.35
CA PRO A 228 51.81 9.99 3.47
C PRO A 228 52.64 11.28 3.41
N HIS A 229 52.01 12.41 3.75
CA HIS A 229 52.65 13.72 3.76
C HIS A 229 52.20 14.53 4.96
N GLN A 230 53.04 15.48 5.38
CA GLN A 230 52.75 16.39 6.47
C GLN A 230 52.23 17.72 5.90
N ASP A 231 51.18 18.28 6.48
CA ASP A 231 50.75 19.64 6.14
C ASP A 231 51.56 20.71 6.88
N ASP A 232 51.27 21.99 6.58
CA ASP A 232 51.92 23.14 7.21
C ASP A 232 51.69 23.21 8.73
N ASN A 233 50.72 22.46 9.27
CA ASN A 233 50.43 22.38 10.71
C ASN A 233 51.17 21.22 11.39
N GLY A 234 52.00 20.47 10.65
CA GLY A 234 52.71 19.32 11.18
C GLY A 234 51.84 18.06 11.28
N GLU A 235 50.65 18.03 10.68
CA GLU A 235 49.75 16.88 10.74
C GLU A 235 49.96 15.93 9.56
N TRP A 236 49.99 14.62 9.82
CA TRP A 236 50.13 13.60 8.78
C TRP A 236 48.81 13.29 8.07
N HIS A 237 48.86 13.26 6.76
CA HIS A 237 47.74 13.02 5.84
C HIS A 237 48.04 11.82 4.93
N GLY A 238 47.00 11.07 4.57
CA GLY A 238 47.09 9.93 3.65
C GLY A 238 47.09 8.54 4.32
N PRO A 239 47.46 7.49 3.57
CA PRO A 239 47.52 6.11 4.06
C PRO A 239 48.70 5.88 5.01
N LEU A 240 48.59 4.92 5.93
CA LEU A 240 49.67 4.55 6.86
C LEU A 240 50.89 3.92 6.15
N VAL A 241 50.66 3.29 5.01
CA VAL A 241 51.68 2.58 4.22
C VAL A 241 51.95 3.34 2.94
N GLY A 242 53.23 3.45 2.57
CA GLY A 242 53.66 4.14 1.36
C GLY A 242 53.26 3.41 0.08
N VAL A 243 53.16 4.15 -1.01
CA VAL A 243 52.77 3.61 -2.33
C VAL A 243 53.79 2.61 -2.86
N LEU A 244 55.07 2.91 -2.63
CA LEU A 244 56.18 2.05 -3.04
C LEU A 244 56.16 0.73 -2.26
N GLU A 245 55.78 0.76 -0.98
CA GLU A 245 55.68 -0.44 -0.14
C GLU A 245 54.52 -1.31 -0.62
N LEU A 246 53.36 -0.71 -0.94
CA LEU A 246 52.24 -1.42 -1.56
C LEU A 246 52.61 -2.04 -2.92
N GLN A 247 53.39 -1.32 -3.73
CA GLN A 247 53.86 -1.81 -5.03
C GLN A 247 54.87 -2.96 -4.86
N GLN A 248 55.73 -2.88 -3.85
CA GLN A 248 56.66 -3.95 -3.50
C GLN A 248 55.92 -5.21 -3.06
N ILE A 249 54.92 -5.10 -2.19
CA ILE A 249 54.08 -6.25 -1.80
C ILE A 249 53.43 -6.87 -3.04
N GLN A 250 52.84 -6.06 -3.91
CA GLN A 250 52.16 -6.56 -5.11
C GLN A 250 53.11 -7.29 -6.07
N ASN A 251 54.34 -6.80 -6.23
CA ASN A 251 55.32 -7.38 -7.14
C ASN A 251 56.07 -8.57 -6.53
N SER A 252 56.13 -8.69 -5.21
CA SER A 252 56.97 -9.68 -4.51
C SER A 252 56.20 -10.93 -4.10
N TYR A 253 54.88 -10.85 -3.94
CA TYR A 253 54.05 -11.96 -3.49
C TYR A 253 52.99 -12.30 -4.55
N SER A 254 52.78 -13.57 -4.85
CA SER A 254 51.77 -14.03 -5.81
C SER A 254 50.45 -14.40 -5.13
N GLU A 255 50.52 -15.01 -3.95
CA GLU A 255 49.37 -15.49 -3.19
C GLU A 255 48.75 -14.39 -2.33
N GLN A 256 47.44 -14.47 -2.13
CA GLN A 256 46.68 -13.42 -1.44
C GLN A 256 47.01 -13.31 0.04
N ASP A 257 47.14 -14.45 0.72
CA ASP A 257 47.36 -14.50 2.17
C ASP A 257 48.75 -13.94 2.53
N GLU A 258 49.76 -14.21 1.70
CA GLU A 258 51.11 -13.66 1.83
C GLU A 258 51.14 -12.13 1.70
N LYS A 259 50.31 -11.57 0.80
CA LYS A 259 50.18 -10.11 0.67
C LYS A 259 49.51 -9.47 1.87
N VAL A 260 48.51 -10.13 2.45
CA VAL A 260 47.83 -9.66 3.67
C VAL A 260 48.80 -9.69 4.86
N GLU A 261 49.59 -10.74 4.99
CA GLU A 261 50.62 -10.87 6.02
C GLU A 261 51.71 -9.81 5.85
N ALA A 262 52.23 -9.64 4.63
CA ALA A 262 53.23 -8.62 4.31
C ALA A 262 52.72 -7.20 4.60
N LEU A 263 51.50 -6.88 4.17
CA LEU A 263 50.85 -5.59 4.45
C LEU A 263 50.70 -5.36 5.96
N SER A 264 50.29 -6.38 6.71
CA SER A 264 50.16 -6.30 8.17
C SER A 264 51.53 -6.02 8.82
N GLY A 265 52.61 -6.62 8.31
CA GLY A 265 53.97 -6.33 8.76
C GLY A 265 54.40 -4.87 8.49
N PHE A 266 54.06 -4.31 7.33
CA PHE A 266 54.33 -2.90 7.03
C PHE A 266 53.52 -1.94 7.90
N VAL A 267 52.24 -2.24 8.13
CA VAL A 267 51.38 -1.48 9.06
C VAL A 267 51.97 -1.55 10.47
N GLN A 268 52.32 -2.73 10.97
CA GLN A 268 52.92 -2.88 12.31
C GLN A 268 54.22 -2.09 12.43
N LYS A 269 55.08 -2.11 11.41
CA LYS A 269 56.32 -1.33 11.37
C LYS A 269 56.04 0.17 11.39
N ALA A 270 55.04 0.64 10.66
CA ALA A 270 54.61 2.04 10.67
C ALA A 270 54.07 2.47 12.05
N LEU A 271 53.51 1.54 12.83
CA LEU A 271 52.95 1.79 14.17
C LEU A 271 53.99 1.73 15.31
N THR A 272 55.16 1.13 15.10
CA THR A 272 56.22 1.05 16.13
C THR A 272 57.02 2.36 16.26
N GLU A 273 57.53 2.64 17.47
CA GLU A 273 58.17 3.90 17.93
C GLU A 273 59.38 4.42 17.10
N ASN A 274 59.85 3.68 16.09
CA ASN A 274 60.93 4.09 15.19
C ASN A 274 60.45 4.59 13.82
N SER A 275 59.14 4.74 13.60
CA SER A 275 58.61 5.36 12.40
C SER A 275 58.46 6.88 12.64
N ASN A 276 58.98 7.71 11.72
CA ASN A 276 58.85 9.17 11.77
C ASN A 276 57.39 9.67 11.62
N HIS A 277 56.42 8.76 11.55
CA HIS A 277 55.10 8.98 10.95
C HIS A 277 53.92 8.66 11.88
N CYS A 278 54.16 8.11 13.08
CA CYS A 278 53.08 7.65 13.96
C CYS A 278 53.17 8.25 15.38
N PRO A 279 52.06 8.77 15.95
CA PRO A 279 52.02 9.18 17.35
C PRO A 279 52.30 8.01 18.29
N SER A 280 52.94 8.27 19.43
CA SER A 280 52.94 7.34 20.56
C SER A 280 51.50 6.95 20.93
N HIS A 281 51.27 5.65 21.15
CA HIS A 281 49.96 5.07 21.49
C HIS A 281 48.88 5.17 20.40
N TYR A 282 49.25 4.98 19.12
CA TYR A 282 48.28 4.99 18.02
C TYR A 282 47.09 4.06 18.23
N GLU A 283 47.36 2.80 18.61
CA GLU A 283 46.30 1.79 18.80
C GLU A 283 45.34 2.19 19.92
N GLU A 284 45.84 2.66 21.06
CA GLU A 284 45.00 3.13 22.18
C GLU A 284 44.10 4.29 21.74
N LYS A 285 44.63 5.24 20.95
CA LYS A 285 43.85 6.38 20.45
C LYS A 285 42.84 5.98 19.37
N ALA A 286 43.19 5.06 18.47
CA ALA A 286 42.28 4.55 17.46
C ALA A 286 41.12 3.76 18.07
N VAL A 287 41.39 2.97 19.11
CA VAL A 287 40.37 2.29 19.92
C VAL A 287 39.48 3.32 20.60
N ALA A 288 40.06 4.34 21.27
CA ALA A 288 39.27 5.39 21.92
C ALA A 288 38.32 6.13 20.95
N TYR A 289 38.76 6.45 19.73
CA TYR A 289 37.88 7.07 18.72
C TYR A 289 36.72 6.15 18.31
N THR A 290 37.00 4.85 18.17
CA THR A 290 36.00 3.85 17.81
C THR A 290 34.99 3.66 18.93
N GLU A 291 35.44 3.58 20.19
CA GLU A 291 34.58 3.48 21.37
C GLU A 291 33.67 4.71 21.54
N ILE A 292 34.23 5.92 21.35
CA ILE A 292 33.45 7.17 21.36
C ILE A 292 32.36 7.14 20.28
N TYR A 293 32.70 6.69 19.07
CA TYR A 293 31.74 6.58 17.97
C TYR A 293 30.63 5.58 18.26
N GLU A 294 30.98 4.38 18.73
CA GLU A 294 30.00 3.35 19.07
C GLU A 294 29.08 3.78 20.22
N ALA A 295 29.63 4.45 21.24
CA ALA A 295 28.85 5.00 22.34
C ALA A 295 27.88 6.10 21.86
N ALA A 296 28.35 7.02 21.01
CA ALA A 296 27.51 8.07 20.44
C ALA A 296 26.41 7.50 19.52
N GLU A 297 26.72 6.49 18.69
CA GLU A 297 25.74 5.82 17.83
C GLU A 297 24.64 5.15 18.65
N LYS A 298 25.03 4.43 19.71
CA LYS A 298 24.08 3.79 20.62
C LYS A 298 23.18 4.82 21.32
N GLU A 299 23.76 5.90 21.84
CA GLU A 299 23.00 6.96 22.51
C GLU A 299 22.01 7.66 21.56
N ALA A 300 22.42 7.92 20.32
CA ALA A 300 21.56 8.52 19.30
C ALA A 300 20.41 7.58 18.88
N ASP A 301 20.67 6.27 18.78
CA ASP A 301 19.65 5.26 18.48
C ASP A 301 18.63 5.13 19.60
N ASP A 302 19.10 5.02 20.86
CA ASP A 302 18.23 4.95 22.05
C ASP A 302 17.35 6.20 22.16
N TYR A 303 17.91 7.38 21.87
CA TYR A 303 17.16 8.64 21.84
C TYR A 303 16.08 8.64 20.74
N GLN A 304 16.41 8.20 19.53
CA GLN A 304 15.48 8.17 18.40
C GLN A 304 14.34 7.17 18.64
N GLU A 305 14.64 5.98 19.17
CA GLU A 305 13.63 4.97 19.53
C GLU A 305 12.68 5.50 20.60
N LYS A 306 13.21 6.15 21.65
CA LYS A 306 12.39 6.77 22.70
C LYS A 306 11.45 7.83 22.10
N LYS A 307 11.96 8.69 21.22
CA LYS A 307 11.19 9.75 20.58
C LYS A 307 10.10 9.20 19.66
N GLU A 308 10.36 8.13 18.93
CA GLU A 308 9.38 7.45 18.09
C GLU A 308 8.26 6.80 18.93
N LYS A 309 8.61 6.14 20.03
CA LYS A 309 7.63 5.60 20.99
C LYS A 309 6.74 6.70 21.58
N GLU A 310 7.32 7.82 22.01
CA GLU A 310 6.56 8.97 22.52
C GLU A 310 5.64 9.58 21.45
N GLN A 311 6.09 9.66 20.20
CA GLN A 311 5.25 10.14 19.08
C GLN A 311 4.10 9.19 18.77
N MET A 312 4.37 7.87 18.77
CA MET A 312 3.35 6.84 18.55
C MET A 312 2.30 6.85 19.67
N GLN A 313 2.73 6.93 20.93
CA GLN A 313 1.82 7.07 22.08
C GLN A 313 0.95 8.33 21.95
N LYS A 314 1.53 9.49 21.66
CA LYS A 314 0.77 10.73 21.44
C LYS A 314 -0.21 10.62 20.27
N TYR A 315 0.16 9.91 19.20
CA TYR A 315 -0.72 9.65 18.06
C TYR A 315 -1.91 8.76 18.46
N ASP A 316 -1.66 7.67 19.19
CA ASP A 316 -2.68 6.73 19.65
C ASP A 316 -3.65 7.38 20.64
N GLU A 317 -3.12 8.17 21.60
CA GLU A 317 -3.93 8.97 22.53
C GLU A 317 -4.81 9.97 21.76
N SER A 318 -4.24 10.72 20.82
CA SER A 318 -4.97 11.68 19.99
C SER A 318 -6.02 10.99 19.11
N ARG A 319 -5.71 9.81 18.56
CA ARG A 319 -6.62 8.98 17.76
C ARG A 319 -7.80 8.51 18.60
N GLN A 320 -7.52 7.97 19.79
CA GLN A 320 -8.57 7.50 20.68
C GLN A 320 -9.46 8.65 21.13
N GLU A 321 -8.89 9.81 21.44
CA GLU A 321 -9.66 11.01 21.78
C GLU A 321 -10.60 11.44 20.63
N ARG A 322 -10.11 11.45 19.38
CA ARG A 322 -10.94 11.75 18.19
C ARG A 322 -12.08 10.75 18.03
N ILE A 323 -11.80 9.44 18.18
CA ILE A 323 -12.80 8.37 18.12
C ILE A 323 -13.85 8.57 19.21
N THR A 324 -13.46 8.78 20.46
CA THR A 324 -14.39 8.99 21.58
C THR A 324 -15.26 10.22 21.38
N LYS A 325 -14.68 11.35 20.95
CA LYS A 325 -15.42 12.59 20.63
C LYS A 325 -16.45 12.34 19.52
N ARG A 326 -16.07 11.63 18.46
CA ARG A 326 -16.96 11.32 17.34
C ARG A 326 -18.06 10.32 17.73
N LEU A 327 -17.73 9.27 18.49
CA LEU A 327 -18.69 8.30 19.03
C LEU A 327 -19.74 8.98 19.91
N THR A 328 -19.32 9.89 20.78
CA THR A 328 -20.25 10.63 21.65
C THR A 328 -21.27 11.42 20.83
N LYS A 329 -20.82 12.11 19.78
CA LYS A 329 -21.71 12.84 18.87
C LYS A 329 -22.66 11.89 18.12
N LEU A 330 -22.15 10.78 17.59
CA LEU A 330 -22.95 9.79 16.87
C LEU A 330 -24.00 9.12 17.76
N ARG A 331 -23.65 8.79 19.00
CA ARG A 331 -24.62 8.29 19.99
C ARG A 331 -25.72 9.33 20.27
N GLY A 332 -25.38 10.61 20.32
CA GLY A 332 -26.34 11.70 20.42
C GLY A 332 -27.27 11.82 19.20
N VAL A 333 -26.74 11.66 17.99
CA VAL A 333 -27.54 11.60 16.74
C VAL A 333 -28.47 10.40 16.76
N HIS A 334 -27.95 9.21 17.05
CA HIS A 334 -28.73 7.98 17.12
C HIS A 334 -29.84 8.08 18.17
N ALA A 335 -29.57 8.60 19.37
CA ALA A 335 -30.58 8.80 20.41
C ALA A 335 -31.72 9.74 19.96
N GLN A 336 -31.39 10.85 19.28
CA GLN A 336 -32.39 11.75 18.69
C GLN A 336 -33.24 11.03 17.64
N MET A 337 -32.62 10.21 16.79
CA MET A 337 -33.35 9.42 15.80
C MET A 337 -34.33 8.44 16.48
N VAL A 338 -33.88 7.72 17.52
CA VAL A 338 -34.70 6.77 18.28
C VAL A 338 -35.95 7.44 18.88
N ASP A 339 -35.82 8.68 19.35
CA ASP A 339 -36.92 9.46 19.93
C ASP A 339 -37.94 9.89 18.86
N ILE A 340 -37.48 10.48 17.75
CA ILE A 340 -38.35 10.90 16.64
C ILE A 340 -39.08 9.70 16.02
N MET A 341 -38.40 8.55 15.93
CA MET A 341 -38.92 7.31 15.37
C MET A 341 -39.81 6.52 16.33
N LYS A 342 -40.10 7.02 17.55
CA LYS A 342 -40.85 6.28 18.58
C LYS A 342 -42.21 5.74 18.10
N GLU A 343 -42.89 6.48 17.25
CA GLU A 343 -44.19 6.11 16.67
C GLU A 343 -44.10 5.59 15.24
N CYS A 344 -42.89 5.35 14.73
CA CYS A 344 -42.69 4.87 13.36
C CYS A 344 -43.01 3.37 13.24
N PRO A 345 -43.78 2.95 12.22
CA PRO A 345 -43.93 1.54 11.93
C PRO A 345 -42.58 0.94 11.53
N MET A 346 -42.31 -0.27 12.02
CA MET A 346 -41.04 -0.96 11.78
C MET A 346 -39.82 -0.17 12.28
N LYS A 347 -39.96 0.61 13.35
CA LYS A 347 -38.86 1.33 14.03
C LYS A 347 -37.63 0.44 14.23
N ASP A 348 -37.83 -0.78 14.72
CA ASP A 348 -36.72 -1.69 15.05
C ASP A 348 -35.86 -2.00 13.83
N LEU A 349 -36.48 -2.15 12.65
CA LEU A 349 -35.79 -2.39 11.38
C LEU A 349 -35.11 -1.11 10.89
N ALA A 350 -35.79 0.04 10.95
CA ALA A 350 -35.21 1.31 10.53
C ALA A 350 -33.97 1.69 11.37
N MET A 351 -33.97 1.36 12.66
CA MET A 351 -32.92 1.69 13.61
C MET A 351 -31.88 0.59 13.80
N GLU A 352 -32.01 -0.55 13.12
CA GLU A 352 -31.02 -1.62 13.19
C GLU A 352 -29.67 -1.13 12.65
N CYS A 353 -28.65 -1.22 13.50
CA CYS A 353 -27.32 -0.71 13.20
C CYS A 353 -26.22 -1.51 13.89
N SER A 354 -25.02 -1.38 13.34
CA SER A 354 -23.77 -1.91 13.90
C SER A 354 -22.83 -0.77 14.29
N TRP A 355 -22.15 -0.95 15.43
CA TRP A 355 -21.14 -0.03 15.96
C TRP A 355 -19.76 -0.64 15.79
N ASN A 356 -18.81 0.13 15.25
CA ASN A 356 -17.41 -0.27 15.15
C ASN A 356 -16.53 0.76 15.85
N GLU A 357 -16.28 0.55 17.14
CA GLU A 357 -15.57 1.50 17.99
C GLU A 357 -14.07 1.60 17.68
N GLU A 358 -13.54 0.74 16.80
CA GLU A 358 -12.13 0.75 16.39
C GLU A 358 -11.89 1.57 15.12
N SER A 359 -12.94 1.82 14.31
CA SER A 359 -12.84 2.49 13.02
C SER A 359 -12.94 4.01 13.15
N GLU A 360 -11.95 4.78 12.69
CA GLU A 360 -12.07 6.24 12.68
C GLU A 360 -13.16 6.75 11.71
N ARG A 361 -13.51 5.98 10.67
CA ARG A 361 -14.40 6.43 9.57
C ARG A 361 -15.82 5.89 9.68
N ASN A 362 -15.98 4.63 10.08
CA ASN A 362 -17.25 3.89 10.00
C ASN A 362 -17.72 3.44 11.39
N LEU A 363 -17.83 4.38 12.33
CA LEU A 363 -18.20 4.11 13.72
C LEU A 363 -19.64 3.60 13.89
N LEU A 364 -20.55 4.02 13.02
CA LEU A 364 -21.97 3.65 13.03
C LEU A 364 -22.42 3.35 11.59
N LYS A 365 -23.08 2.20 11.41
CA LYS A 365 -23.64 1.77 10.13
C LYS A 365 -25.04 1.23 10.33
N PHE A 366 -26.02 1.76 9.60
CA PHE A 366 -27.37 1.21 9.56
C PHE A 366 -27.46 0.05 8.58
N GLU A 367 -28.21 -0.99 8.94
CA GLU A 367 -28.42 -2.16 8.08
C GLU A 367 -29.42 -1.87 6.96
N CYS A 368 -30.38 -0.96 7.20
CA CYS A 368 -31.27 -0.48 6.15
C CYS A 368 -30.54 0.49 5.20
N ALA A 369 -30.43 0.12 3.92
CA ALA A 369 -29.70 0.88 2.92
C ALA A 369 -30.22 2.32 2.74
N PHE A 370 -31.55 2.49 2.77
CA PHE A 370 -32.15 3.83 2.69
C PHE A 370 -31.73 4.70 3.87
N VAL A 371 -31.87 4.20 5.10
CA VAL A 371 -31.47 4.94 6.32
C VAL A 371 -29.98 5.30 6.27
N GLN A 372 -29.13 4.33 5.91
CA GLN A 372 -27.69 4.56 5.76
C GLN A 372 -27.40 5.67 4.72
N SER A 373 -28.05 5.62 3.57
CA SER A 373 -27.85 6.63 2.51
C SER A 373 -28.32 8.01 2.94
N THR A 374 -29.50 8.10 3.56
CA THR A 374 -30.08 9.37 4.02
C THR A 374 -29.26 9.99 5.14
N MET A 375 -28.68 9.19 6.04
CA MET A 375 -27.88 9.69 7.16
C MET A 375 -26.39 9.84 6.85
N SER A 376 -25.90 9.36 5.70
CA SER A 376 -24.48 9.24 5.37
C SER A 376 -23.65 10.51 5.66
N ASP A 377 -24.09 11.69 5.22
CA ASP A 377 -23.36 12.94 5.46
C ASP A 377 -23.29 13.32 6.95
N LEU A 378 -24.34 13.03 7.72
CA LEU A 378 -24.36 13.31 9.16
C LEU A 378 -23.51 12.29 9.93
N LEU A 379 -23.39 11.06 9.42
CA LEU A 379 -22.54 10.03 9.99
C LEU A 379 -21.06 10.24 9.67
N SER A 380 -20.75 10.71 8.45
CA SER A 380 -19.39 11.03 8.02
C SER A 380 -18.86 12.30 8.71
N ALA A 381 -19.70 13.32 8.87
CA ALA A 381 -19.37 14.57 9.54
C ALA A 381 -20.35 14.92 10.69
N PRO A 382 -20.25 14.26 11.87
CA PRO A 382 -21.17 14.48 12.98
C PRO A 382 -21.11 15.87 13.60
N SER A 383 -20.08 16.66 13.31
CA SER A 383 -20.02 18.08 13.66
C SER A 383 -21.11 18.91 12.98
N ASN A 384 -21.58 18.48 11.81
CA ASN A 384 -22.60 19.17 11.02
C ASN A 384 -24.03 18.66 11.35
N ALA A 385 -24.14 17.66 12.24
CA ALA A 385 -25.41 17.07 12.65
C ALA A 385 -26.14 17.96 13.67
N SER A 386 -26.61 19.12 13.22
CA SER A 386 -27.50 19.99 14.01
C SER A 386 -28.80 19.26 14.34
N LYS A 387 -29.43 19.60 15.48
CA LYS A 387 -30.72 19.01 15.88
C LYS A 387 -31.77 19.09 14.77
N SER A 388 -31.82 20.21 14.06
CA SER A 388 -32.72 20.41 12.92
C SER A 388 -32.38 19.49 11.76
N ALA A 389 -31.10 19.36 11.37
CA ALA A 389 -30.70 18.49 10.27
C ALA A 389 -31.00 17.01 10.58
N VAL A 390 -30.71 16.56 11.80
CA VAL A 390 -31.05 15.21 12.27
C VAL A 390 -32.57 15.02 12.23
N SER A 391 -33.33 15.98 12.75
CA SER A 391 -34.79 15.90 12.77
C SER A 391 -35.40 15.84 11.37
N THR A 392 -35.00 16.71 10.44
CA THR A 392 -35.50 16.71 9.06
C THR A 392 -35.22 15.39 8.34
N ARG A 393 -34.00 14.86 8.45
CA ARG A 393 -33.65 13.57 7.81
C ARG A 393 -34.39 12.40 8.45
N THR A 394 -34.51 12.39 9.77
CA THR A 394 -35.24 11.33 10.50
C THR A 394 -36.72 11.36 10.18
N GLU A 395 -37.33 12.54 10.10
CA GLU A 395 -38.75 12.68 9.73
C GLU A 395 -39.00 12.21 8.29
N THR A 396 -38.05 12.48 7.38
CA THR A 396 -38.10 11.93 6.01
C THR A 396 -38.09 10.40 6.04
N ILE A 397 -37.23 9.79 6.87
CA ILE A 397 -37.20 8.33 7.05
C ILE A 397 -38.54 7.85 7.59
N LYS A 398 -39.05 8.46 8.67
CA LYS A 398 -40.34 8.13 9.28
C LYS A 398 -41.48 8.17 8.28
N GLN A 399 -41.59 9.23 7.48
CA GLN A 399 -42.59 9.39 6.43
C GLN A 399 -42.51 8.27 5.40
N LYS A 400 -41.31 7.92 4.93
CA LYS A 400 -41.13 6.83 3.96
C LYS A 400 -41.54 5.47 4.54
N PHE A 401 -41.27 5.21 5.81
CA PHE A 401 -41.73 4.00 6.50
C PHE A 401 -43.25 3.99 6.73
N ASN A 402 -43.87 5.12 7.07
CA ASN A 402 -45.33 5.26 7.15
C ASN A 402 -46.00 4.91 5.82
N ILE A 403 -45.46 5.38 4.69
CA ILE A 403 -45.98 5.07 3.36
C ILE A 403 -46.02 3.55 3.09
N LEU A 404 -45.04 2.78 3.57
CA LEU A 404 -45.06 1.32 3.41
C LEU A 404 -46.24 0.68 4.15
N GLN A 405 -46.58 1.19 5.33
CA GLN A 405 -47.73 0.72 6.11
C GLN A 405 -49.05 1.19 5.51
N GLU A 406 -49.17 2.48 5.16
CA GLU A 406 -50.37 3.06 4.55
C GLU A 406 -50.75 2.38 3.23
N LYS A 407 -49.75 1.98 2.44
CA LYS A 407 -49.94 1.26 1.17
C LYS A 407 -50.04 -0.25 1.36
N ASP A 408 -49.97 -0.75 2.60
CA ASP A 408 -49.96 -2.17 2.93
C ASP A 408 -48.99 -2.97 2.04
N PHE A 409 -47.77 -2.44 1.85
CA PHE A 409 -46.85 -2.91 0.81
C PHE A 409 -46.46 -4.39 0.98
N PHE A 410 -46.35 -4.84 2.23
CA PHE A 410 -45.91 -6.19 2.60
C PHE A 410 -47.03 -7.24 2.59
N SER A 411 -48.31 -6.87 2.42
CA SER A 411 -49.36 -7.87 2.16
C SER A 411 -49.27 -8.48 0.77
N HIS A 412 -48.53 -7.81 -0.13
CA HIS A 412 -48.34 -8.22 -1.52
C HIS A 412 -49.67 -8.38 -2.30
N ALA A 413 -50.74 -7.72 -1.85
CA ALA A 413 -52.07 -7.79 -2.45
C ALA A 413 -52.07 -7.45 -3.96
N SER A 414 -51.20 -6.54 -4.39
CA SER A 414 -51.05 -6.14 -5.80
C SER A 414 -50.63 -7.27 -6.76
N ILE A 415 -50.09 -8.37 -6.24
CA ILE A 415 -49.62 -9.51 -7.04
C ILE A 415 -50.25 -10.86 -6.65
N ALA A 416 -50.95 -10.95 -5.52
CA ALA A 416 -51.56 -12.17 -4.99
C ALA A 416 -52.47 -12.88 -6.01
N ASN A 417 -53.36 -12.13 -6.66
CA ASN A 417 -54.35 -12.67 -7.61
C ASN A 417 -53.94 -12.52 -9.08
N SER A 418 -52.64 -12.36 -9.37
CA SER A 418 -52.20 -12.12 -10.75
C SER A 418 -52.29 -13.40 -11.61
N SER A 419 -52.90 -13.28 -12.79
CA SER A 419 -52.86 -14.33 -13.83
C SER A 419 -51.47 -14.49 -14.47
N ASN A 420 -50.58 -13.50 -14.31
CA ASN A 420 -49.23 -13.55 -14.84
C ASN A 420 -48.37 -14.53 -14.04
N ARG A 421 -47.78 -15.52 -14.73
CA ARG A 421 -46.98 -16.59 -14.09
C ARG A 421 -45.81 -16.06 -13.26
N PHE A 422 -45.11 -15.04 -13.75
CA PHE A 422 -44.00 -14.42 -13.03
C PHE A 422 -44.48 -13.73 -11.75
N ARG A 423 -45.57 -12.96 -11.82
CA ARG A 423 -46.13 -12.29 -10.63
C ARG A 423 -46.65 -13.28 -9.59
N LYS A 424 -47.30 -14.37 -10.01
CA LYS A 424 -47.74 -15.44 -9.10
C LYS A 424 -46.55 -16.15 -8.43
N ALA A 425 -45.47 -16.41 -9.17
CA ALA A 425 -44.24 -16.97 -8.60
C ALA A 425 -43.53 -15.99 -7.65
N MET A 426 -43.56 -14.69 -7.97
CA MET A 426 -43.04 -13.65 -7.09
C MET A 426 -43.85 -13.58 -5.79
N TYR A 427 -45.17 -13.68 -5.86
CA TYR A 427 -46.02 -13.77 -4.66
C TYR A 427 -45.68 -15.00 -3.82
N GLU A 428 -45.57 -16.18 -4.44
CA GLU A 428 -45.17 -17.43 -3.76
C GLU A 428 -43.82 -17.30 -3.06
N TYR A 429 -42.81 -16.73 -3.72
CA TYR A 429 -41.51 -16.45 -3.12
C TYR A 429 -41.61 -15.45 -1.96
N CYS A 430 -42.37 -14.37 -2.13
CA CYS A 430 -42.52 -13.35 -1.10
C CYS A 430 -43.16 -13.91 0.17
N VAL A 431 -44.23 -14.70 0.04
CA VAL A 431 -44.93 -15.31 1.19
C VAL A 431 -44.05 -16.34 1.92
N ASN A 432 -43.27 -17.13 1.17
CA ASN A 432 -42.53 -18.25 1.74
C ASN A 432 -41.10 -17.92 2.20
N ASN A 433 -40.45 -16.92 1.59
CA ASN A 433 -39.00 -16.74 1.69
C ASN A 433 -38.54 -15.31 1.98
N LEU A 434 -39.46 -14.34 2.04
CA LEU A 434 -39.14 -12.93 2.19
C LEU A 434 -39.78 -12.35 3.44
N THR A 435 -38.94 -11.84 4.34
CA THR A 435 -39.39 -11.00 5.46
C THR A 435 -39.24 -9.53 5.09
N PRO A 436 -39.97 -8.61 5.75
CA PRO A 436 -39.75 -7.17 5.60
C PRO A 436 -38.29 -6.78 5.83
N ASP A 437 -37.66 -7.39 6.83
CA ASP A 437 -36.23 -7.24 7.15
C ASP A 437 -35.32 -7.55 5.96
N LYS A 438 -35.45 -8.75 5.39
CA LYS A 438 -34.63 -9.19 4.26
C LYS A 438 -34.79 -8.29 3.04
N LEU A 439 -36.00 -7.76 2.81
CA LEU A 439 -36.25 -6.83 1.71
C LEU A 439 -35.63 -5.45 1.96
N LEU A 440 -35.81 -4.87 3.15
CA LEU A 440 -35.38 -3.50 3.44
C LEU A 440 -33.87 -3.37 3.73
N LYS A 441 -33.19 -4.48 4.06
CA LYS A 441 -31.72 -4.59 4.06
C LYS A 441 -31.12 -4.71 2.66
N SER A 442 -31.94 -4.92 1.63
CA SER A 442 -31.48 -4.91 0.24
C SER A 442 -30.84 -3.57 -0.09
N SER A 443 -29.69 -3.59 -0.75
CA SER A 443 -29.05 -2.37 -1.26
C SER A 443 -29.91 -1.61 -2.27
N ARG A 444 -30.99 -2.23 -2.75
CA ARG A 444 -31.95 -1.68 -3.71
C ARG A 444 -33.25 -1.20 -3.08
N ALA A 445 -33.42 -1.35 -1.77
CA ALA A 445 -34.47 -0.66 -1.01
C ALA A 445 -34.02 0.77 -0.69
N ASP A 446 -33.75 1.55 -1.74
CA ASP A 446 -33.21 2.92 -1.70
C ASP A 446 -34.31 3.98 -1.91
N ALA A 447 -33.93 5.25 -2.05
CA ALA A 447 -34.90 6.34 -2.25
C ALA A 447 -35.83 6.11 -3.46
N THR A 448 -35.31 5.52 -4.55
CA THR A 448 -36.11 5.17 -5.73
C THR A 448 -37.13 4.08 -5.43
N PHE A 449 -36.81 3.10 -4.58
CA PHE A 449 -37.78 2.11 -4.11
C PHE A 449 -38.95 2.78 -3.41
N PHE A 450 -38.69 3.67 -2.45
CA PHE A 450 -39.75 4.37 -1.72
C PHE A 450 -40.58 5.28 -2.62
N GLN A 451 -39.94 6.00 -3.55
CA GLN A 451 -40.65 6.81 -4.55
C GLN A 451 -41.61 5.96 -5.40
N LEU A 452 -41.20 4.75 -5.82
CA LEU A 452 -42.08 3.87 -6.59
C LEU A 452 -43.28 3.36 -5.78
N VAL A 453 -43.13 3.17 -4.46
CA VAL A 453 -44.27 2.84 -3.58
C VAL A 453 -45.23 4.02 -3.47
N GLU A 454 -44.69 5.22 -3.26
CA GLU A 454 -45.45 6.47 -3.18
C GLU A 454 -46.25 6.76 -4.47
N GLU A 455 -45.65 6.50 -5.62
CA GLU A 455 -46.29 6.60 -6.94
C GLU A 455 -47.32 5.49 -7.24
N ASN A 456 -47.69 4.66 -6.25
CA ASN A 456 -48.57 3.50 -6.39
C ASN A 456 -48.10 2.50 -7.47
N LYS A 457 -46.79 2.28 -7.57
CA LYS A 457 -46.16 1.27 -8.46
C LYS A 457 -45.54 0.13 -7.64
N PRO A 458 -46.30 -0.55 -6.75
CA PRO A 458 -45.74 -1.49 -5.77
C PRO A 458 -45.03 -2.68 -6.44
N THR A 459 -45.52 -3.17 -7.58
CA THR A 459 -44.84 -4.26 -8.31
C THR A 459 -43.45 -3.85 -8.82
N ARG A 460 -43.28 -2.61 -9.29
CA ARG A 460 -41.97 -2.12 -9.75
C ARG A 460 -41.01 -1.91 -8.58
N ALA A 461 -41.52 -1.35 -7.48
CA ALA A 461 -40.76 -1.21 -6.24
C ALA A 461 -40.27 -2.58 -5.74
N LEU A 462 -41.18 -3.56 -5.65
CA LEU A 462 -40.86 -4.91 -5.20
C LEU A 462 -39.79 -5.57 -6.06
N VAL A 463 -39.93 -5.52 -7.40
CA VAL A 463 -38.93 -6.08 -8.31
C VAL A 463 -37.56 -5.41 -8.14
N ARG A 464 -37.52 -4.09 -7.96
CA ARG A 464 -36.28 -3.35 -7.70
C ARG A 464 -35.60 -3.87 -6.43
N ALA A 465 -36.35 -3.94 -5.32
CA ALA A 465 -35.81 -4.38 -4.04
C ALA A 465 -35.35 -5.85 -4.09
N LEU A 466 -36.12 -6.74 -4.73
CA LEU A 466 -35.76 -8.15 -4.93
C LEU A 466 -34.49 -8.33 -5.76
N ASN A 467 -34.15 -7.39 -6.66
CA ASN A 467 -32.92 -7.45 -7.43
C ASN A 467 -31.66 -7.29 -6.54
N GLY A 468 -31.78 -6.65 -5.37
CA GLY A 468 -30.71 -6.58 -4.37
C GLY A 468 -30.76 -7.68 -3.32
N VAL A 469 -31.79 -8.54 -3.33
CA VAL A 469 -31.86 -9.71 -2.46
C VAL A 469 -31.17 -10.88 -3.16
N GLU A 470 -30.21 -11.51 -2.47
CA GLU A 470 -29.46 -12.62 -3.04
C GLU A 470 -30.40 -13.75 -3.51
N LYS A 471 -30.17 -14.24 -4.74
CA LYS A 471 -30.90 -15.33 -5.41
C LYS A 471 -32.42 -15.14 -5.64
N ALA A 472 -33.04 -14.08 -5.12
CA ALA A 472 -34.48 -13.91 -5.16
C ALA A 472 -35.08 -13.98 -6.57
N LEU A 473 -34.52 -13.25 -7.54
CA LEU A 473 -35.03 -13.29 -8.93
C LEU A 473 -34.82 -14.65 -9.60
N GLU A 474 -33.79 -15.39 -9.22
CA GLU A 474 -33.48 -16.72 -9.77
C GLU A 474 -34.49 -17.74 -9.26
N ASP A 475 -34.81 -17.68 -7.96
CA ASP A 475 -35.82 -18.51 -7.33
C ASP A 475 -37.22 -18.21 -7.91
N ILE A 476 -37.57 -16.93 -8.05
CA ILE A 476 -38.82 -16.50 -8.68
C ILE A 476 -38.93 -17.01 -10.11
N PHE A 477 -37.85 -16.93 -10.90
CA PHE A 477 -37.82 -17.49 -12.24
C PHE A 477 -38.06 -19.00 -12.21
N SER A 478 -37.37 -19.74 -11.34
CA SER A 478 -37.53 -21.19 -11.21
C SER A 478 -38.98 -21.58 -10.88
N LEU A 479 -39.63 -20.86 -9.96
CA LEU A 479 -41.02 -21.05 -9.57
C LEU A 479 -42.01 -20.69 -10.69
N SER A 480 -41.64 -19.75 -11.57
CA SER A 480 -42.51 -19.32 -12.66
C SER A 480 -42.54 -20.32 -13.82
N VAL A 481 -41.43 -21.01 -14.10
CA VAL A 481 -41.28 -21.92 -15.26
C VAL A 481 -41.38 -23.41 -14.90
N ALA A 482 -41.09 -23.80 -13.66
CA ALA A 482 -41.13 -25.18 -13.19
C ALA A 482 -42.16 -25.36 -12.06
N ARG A 483 -43.41 -25.60 -12.46
CA ARG A 483 -44.54 -25.86 -11.56
C ARG A 483 -44.94 -27.33 -11.51
N PRO A 484 -45.44 -27.81 -10.37
CA PRO A 484 -46.17 -29.06 -10.32
C PRO A 484 -47.42 -28.97 -11.21
N ASN A 485 -47.75 -30.09 -11.87
CA ASN A 485 -49.04 -30.22 -12.53
C ASN A 485 -50.07 -30.51 -11.44
N ASP A 486 -51.19 -29.79 -11.44
CA ASP A 486 -52.24 -29.91 -10.41
C ASP A 486 -52.83 -31.34 -10.29
N ASN A 487 -52.62 -32.20 -11.29
CA ASN A 487 -53.15 -33.56 -11.36
C ASN A 487 -52.13 -34.67 -11.03
N GLU A 488 -50.87 -34.34 -10.73
CA GLU A 488 -49.81 -35.33 -10.47
C GLU A 488 -49.18 -35.09 -9.09
N GLN A 489 -49.85 -35.53 -8.02
CA GLN A 489 -49.34 -35.52 -6.62
C GLN A 489 -48.48 -36.75 -6.29
N ASP A 490 -47.71 -37.24 -7.26
CA ASP A 490 -46.78 -38.36 -7.03
C ASP A 490 -45.37 -37.82 -6.70
N ALA A 491 -44.65 -38.47 -5.79
CA ALA A 491 -43.28 -38.13 -5.39
C ALA A 491 -42.32 -38.04 -6.60
N ILE A 492 -42.61 -38.81 -7.66
CA ILE A 492 -41.87 -38.76 -8.93
C ILE A 492 -42.05 -37.41 -9.63
N ALA A 493 -43.25 -36.82 -9.58
CA ALA A 493 -43.55 -35.53 -10.18
C ALA A 493 -42.85 -34.40 -9.42
N GLU A 494 -42.82 -34.44 -8.09
CA GLU A 494 -42.11 -33.47 -7.25
C GLU A 494 -40.60 -33.50 -7.51
N ALA A 495 -39.98 -34.69 -7.51
CA ALA A 495 -38.56 -34.84 -7.83
C ALA A 495 -38.21 -34.32 -9.23
N ARG A 496 -39.13 -34.50 -10.19
CA ARG A 496 -38.98 -33.97 -11.56
C ARG A 496 -39.10 -32.44 -11.59
N VAL A 497 -40.03 -31.85 -10.85
CA VAL A 497 -40.17 -30.38 -10.73
C VAL A 497 -38.92 -29.78 -10.07
N ALA A 498 -38.41 -30.39 -9.00
CA ALA A 498 -37.18 -29.96 -8.34
C ALA A 498 -35.99 -29.94 -9.32
N ARG A 499 -35.79 -30.99 -10.12
CA ARG A 499 -34.75 -31.01 -11.17
C ARG A 499 -34.92 -29.87 -12.19
N TYR A 500 -36.15 -29.59 -12.61
CA TYR A 500 -36.41 -28.48 -13.52
C TYR A 500 -36.21 -27.10 -12.89
N ARG A 501 -36.47 -26.95 -11.58
CA ARG A 501 -36.15 -25.71 -10.86
C ARG A 501 -34.64 -25.46 -10.84
N LYS A 502 -33.83 -26.49 -10.53
CA LYS A 502 -32.36 -26.40 -10.61
C LYS A 502 -31.88 -25.98 -12.01
N LEU A 503 -32.42 -26.62 -13.05
CA LEU A 503 -32.11 -26.27 -14.43
C LEU A 503 -32.49 -24.83 -14.77
N ALA A 504 -33.65 -24.35 -14.28
CA ALA A 504 -34.09 -22.98 -14.46
C ALA A 504 -33.14 -21.97 -13.77
N THR A 505 -32.67 -22.27 -12.56
CA THR A 505 -31.67 -21.45 -11.85
C THR A 505 -30.38 -21.31 -12.66
N VAL A 506 -29.87 -22.41 -13.24
CA VAL A 506 -28.66 -22.35 -14.07
C VAL A 506 -28.88 -21.53 -15.34
N VAL A 507 -30.03 -21.71 -16.03
CA VAL A 507 -30.40 -20.90 -17.19
C VAL A 507 -30.44 -19.43 -16.84
N TRP A 508 -31.06 -19.08 -15.71
CA TRP A 508 -31.13 -17.71 -15.24
C TRP A 508 -29.75 -17.13 -14.99
N GLN A 509 -28.90 -17.82 -14.23
CA GLN A 509 -27.55 -17.33 -13.92
C GLN A 509 -26.69 -17.14 -15.17
N LYS A 510 -26.76 -18.07 -16.13
CA LYS A 510 -26.04 -17.98 -17.40
C LYS A 510 -26.51 -16.78 -18.23
N LYS A 511 -27.81 -16.63 -18.42
CA LYS A 511 -28.37 -15.52 -19.20
C LYS A 511 -28.21 -14.17 -18.51
N LYS A 512 -28.43 -14.10 -17.20
CA LYS A 512 -28.21 -12.89 -16.42
C LYS A 512 -26.79 -12.35 -16.61
N ALA A 513 -25.78 -13.22 -16.72
CA ALA A 513 -24.41 -12.81 -17.02
C ALA A 513 -24.29 -12.13 -18.40
N ASP A 514 -24.99 -12.62 -19.43
CA ASP A 514 -25.01 -12.00 -20.76
C ASP A 514 -25.60 -10.59 -20.73
N PHE A 515 -26.56 -10.31 -19.83
CA PHE A 515 -27.14 -8.98 -19.63
C PHE A 515 -26.30 -8.06 -18.74
N ARG A 516 -25.28 -8.60 -18.03
CA ARG A 516 -24.36 -7.80 -17.20
C ARG A 516 -23.19 -7.21 -17.99
N SER A 517 -22.96 -7.58 -19.24
CA SER A 517 -21.83 -7.07 -20.03
C SER A 517 -22.01 -5.64 -20.57
N GLY A 518 -23.06 -4.93 -20.16
CA GLY A 518 -23.28 -3.51 -20.48
C GLY A 518 -22.52 -2.56 -19.55
N PRO A 519 -22.53 -1.23 -19.83
CA PRO A 519 -21.82 -0.21 -19.03
C PRO A 519 -22.32 -0.11 -17.58
N TYR A 520 -23.50 -0.66 -17.26
CA TYR A 520 -24.05 -0.71 -15.91
C TYR A 520 -24.29 -2.17 -15.46
N PRO A 521 -23.23 -2.93 -15.14
CA PRO A 521 -23.29 -4.38 -14.85
C PRO A 521 -24.13 -4.77 -13.62
N TYR A 522 -24.60 -3.79 -12.85
CA TYR A 522 -25.27 -4.02 -11.57
C TYR A 522 -26.78 -3.72 -11.57
N MET A 523 -27.35 -3.19 -12.65
CA MET A 523 -28.77 -2.78 -12.68
C MET A 523 -29.55 -3.43 -13.82
N MET A 524 -30.42 -4.37 -13.46
CA MET A 524 -31.55 -4.76 -14.32
C MET A 524 -32.72 -3.84 -13.99
N ASP A 525 -32.97 -2.86 -14.86
CA ASP A 525 -34.25 -2.16 -14.83
C ASP A 525 -35.40 -3.11 -15.24
N MET A 526 -36.64 -2.62 -15.18
CA MET A 526 -37.81 -3.43 -15.53
C MET A 526 -37.83 -3.89 -16.99
N GLN A 527 -37.17 -3.18 -17.90
CA GLN A 527 -37.15 -3.51 -19.32
C GLN A 527 -36.13 -4.63 -19.56
N ASN A 528 -34.90 -4.45 -19.08
CA ASN A 528 -33.84 -5.44 -19.10
C ASN A 528 -34.27 -6.72 -18.38
N LEU A 529 -35.01 -6.61 -17.27
CA LEU A 529 -35.55 -7.78 -16.59
C LEU A 529 -36.56 -8.55 -17.45
N LYS A 530 -37.45 -7.85 -18.17
CA LYS A 530 -38.43 -8.51 -19.06
C LYS A 530 -37.74 -9.20 -20.24
N GLU A 531 -36.72 -8.56 -20.80
CA GLU A 531 -35.92 -9.12 -21.90
C GLU A 531 -35.13 -10.34 -21.43
N CYS A 532 -34.44 -10.22 -20.30
CA CYS A 532 -33.75 -11.34 -19.66
C CYS A 532 -34.71 -12.48 -19.34
N TYR A 533 -35.87 -12.18 -18.75
CA TYR A 533 -36.89 -13.18 -18.43
C TYR A 533 -37.40 -13.91 -19.67
N THR A 534 -37.69 -13.18 -20.75
CA THR A 534 -38.11 -13.76 -22.04
C THR A 534 -37.02 -14.64 -22.62
N ALA A 535 -35.77 -14.17 -22.66
CA ALA A 535 -34.62 -14.96 -23.12
C ALA A 535 -34.41 -16.22 -22.27
N CYS A 536 -34.56 -16.12 -20.95
CA CYS A 536 -34.47 -17.25 -20.04
C CYS A 536 -35.58 -18.28 -20.26
N ILE A 537 -36.82 -17.84 -20.57
CA ILE A 537 -37.92 -18.77 -20.88
C ILE A 537 -37.59 -19.61 -22.12
N GLU A 538 -37.17 -18.98 -23.21
CA GLU A 538 -36.91 -19.70 -24.46
C GLU A 538 -35.73 -20.68 -24.29
N GLU A 539 -34.67 -20.21 -23.64
CA GLU A 539 -33.52 -21.04 -23.32
C GLU A 539 -33.90 -22.21 -22.39
N PHE A 540 -34.72 -21.96 -21.36
CA PHE A 540 -35.22 -23.00 -20.47
C PHE A 540 -36.10 -24.03 -21.20
N ARG A 541 -36.92 -23.63 -22.17
CA ARG A 541 -37.71 -24.58 -22.99
C ARG A 541 -36.82 -25.52 -23.79
N ILE A 542 -35.77 -24.98 -24.41
CA ILE A 542 -34.78 -25.76 -25.15
C ILE A 542 -34.08 -26.73 -24.19
N MET A 543 -33.55 -26.21 -23.07
CA MET A 543 -32.83 -27.00 -22.07
C MET A 543 -33.72 -28.09 -21.46
N LYS A 544 -34.97 -27.78 -21.11
CA LYS A 544 -35.95 -28.74 -20.58
C LYS A 544 -36.26 -29.84 -21.57
N LYS A 545 -36.47 -29.51 -22.86
CA LYS A 545 -36.69 -30.50 -23.92
C LYS A 545 -35.47 -31.41 -24.06
N ASN A 546 -34.27 -30.84 -24.15
CA ASN A 546 -33.03 -31.59 -24.31
C ASN A 546 -32.73 -32.48 -23.09
N ALA A 547 -33.00 -31.99 -21.89
CA ALA A 547 -32.90 -32.77 -20.66
C ALA A 547 -33.86 -33.97 -20.68
N LYS A 548 -35.12 -33.76 -21.08
CA LYS A 548 -36.11 -34.84 -21.24
C LYS A 548 -35.65 -35.88 -22.27
N ASP A 549 -35.17 -35.43 -23.42
CA ASP A 549 -34.65 -36.29 -24.49
C ASP A 549 -33.42 -37.08 -24.02
N TYR A 550 -32.53 -36.45 -23.24
CA TYR A 550 -31.37 -37.13 -22.67
C TYR A 550 -31.77 -38.23 -21.68
N VAL A 551 -32.73 -37.96 -20.77
CA VAL A 551 -33.25 -39.00 -19.85
C VAL A 551 -33.95 -40.13 -20.62
N ALA A 552 -34.63 -39.82 -21.73
CA ALA A 552 -35.30 -40.80 -22.57
C ALA A 552 -34.34 -41.60 -23.47
N SER A 553 -33.12 -41.12 -23.70
CA SER A 553 -32.13 -41.80 -24.54
C SER A 553 -31.81 -43.21 -24.02
N ALA A 554 -31.58 -44.14 -24.94
CA ALA A 554 -31.29 -45.53 -24.60
C ALA A 554 -30.02 -45.63 -23.73
N ASP A 555 -28.97 -44.88 -24.05
CA ASP A 555 -27.69 -44.90 -23.33
C ASP A 555 -27.79 -44.38 -21.90
N SER A 556 -28.59 -43.32 -21.68
CA SER A 556 -28.81 -42.77 -20.34
C SER A 556 -29.65 -43.73 -19.49
N ARG A 557 -30.73 -44.30 -20.07
CA ARG A 557 -31.55 -45.31 -19.38
C ARG A 557 -30.76 -46.57 -19.06
N ALA A 558 -29.94 -47.05 -19.99
CA ALA A 558 -29.07 -48.19 -19.77
C ALA A 558 -28.12 -47.93 -18.60
N PHE A 559 -27.51 -46.75 -18.53
CA PHE A 559 -26.64 -46.41 -17.42
C PHE A 559 -27.35 -46.31 -16.08
N LEU A 560 -28.50 -45.64 -16.03
CA LEU A 560 -29.28 -45.51 -14.80
C LEU A 560 -29.74 -46.87 -14.26
N ARG A 561 -29.91 -47.88 -15.13
CA ARG A 561 -30.32 -49.25 -14.78
C ARG A 561 -29.16 -50.21 -14.49
N ARG A 562 -27.90 -49.87 -14.78
CA ARG A 562 -26.76 -50.74 -14.47
C ARG A 562 -26.72 -50.99 -12.96
N GLU A 563 -26.40 -52.21 -12.55
CA GLU A 563 -26.22 -52.55 -11.13
C GLU A 563 -25.03 -51.75 -10.53
N ALA A 564 -25.02 -51.59 -9.21
CA ALA A 564 -24.07 -50.76 -8.49
C ALA A 564 -22.67 -51.38 -8.39
N GLU A 565 -22.07 -51.77 -9.52
CA GLU A 565 -20.66 -52.14 -9.54
C GLU A 565 -19.79 -50.88 -9.43
N GLY A 566 -19.19 -50.70 -8.25
CA GLY A 566 -18.41 -49.53 -7.86
C GLY A 566 -19.24 -48.55 -7.04
N ALA A 567 -19.16 -48.66 -5.70
CA ALA A 567 -19.82 -47.76 -4.76
C ALA A 567 -19.17 -46.37 -4.80
N GLY A 568 -19.65 -45.50 -5.70
CA GLY A 568 -19.43 -44.07 -5.59
C GLY A 568 -20.15 -43.50 -4.35
N ILE A 569 -19.65 -42.40 -3.80
CA ILE A 569 -20.24 -41.70 -2.65
C ILE A 569 -21.66 -41.17 -2.97
N ILE A 570 -21.99 -41.05 -4.26
CA ILE A 570 -23.29 -40.61 -4.78
C ILE A 570 -23.89 -41.65 -5.72
N SER A 571 -25.23 -41.72 -5.77
CA SER A 571 -25.96 -42.58 -6.69
C SER A 571 -25.90 -42.09 -8.14
N ARG A 572 -26.20 -42.96 -9.12
CA ARG A 572 -26.31 -42.54 -10.53
C ARG A 572 -27.42 -41.50 -10.73
N GLN A 573 -28.48 -41.56 -9.93
CA GLN A 573 -29.56 -40.59 -9.98
C GLN A 573 -29.13 -39.22 -9.41
N GLU A 574 -28.29 -39.22 -8.36
CA GLU A 574 -27.66 -38.01 -7.81
C GLU A 574 -26.66 -37.41 -8.81
N ALA A 575 -25.85 -38.24 -9.48
CA ALA A 575 -24.96 -37.78 -10.55
C ALA A 575 -25.73 -37.16 -11.73
N LEU A 576 -26.92 -37.68 -12.07
CA LEU A 576 -27.81 -37.08 -13.07
C LEU A 576 -28.29 -35.69 -12.64
N ASN A 577 -28.54 -35.46 -11.35
CA ASN A 577 -28.96 -34.14 -10.87
C ASN A 577 -27.90 -33.08 -11.14
N LEU A 578 -26.61 -33.43 -11.01
CA LEU A 578 -25.48 -32.54 -11.29
C LEU A 578 -25.37 -32.18 -12.78
N VAL A 579 -25.76 -33.09 -13.67
CA VAL A 579 -25.85 -32.81 -15.12
C VAL A 579 -26.93 -31.76 -15.42
N PHE A 580 -27.98 -31.69 -14.62
CA PHE A 580 -29.08 -30.72 -14.77
C PHE A 580 -28.96 -29.48 -13.89
N ALA A 581 -28.02 -29.48 -12.95
CA ALA A 581 -27.58 -28.33 -12.19
C ALA A 581 -26.09 -28.00 -12.47
N PRO A 582 -25.68 -27.88 -13.75
CA PRO A 582 -24.27 -27.79 -14.03
C PRO A 582 -23.68 -26.49 -13.50
N LYS A 583 -22.51 -26.57 -12.86
CA LYS A 583 -21.74 -25.39 -12.49
C LYS A 583 -21.47 -24.59 -13.77
N ILE A 584 -21.57 -23.27 -13.69
CA ILE A 584 -21.36 -22.35 -14.83
C ILE A 584 -19.87 -22.32 -15.24
N TYR A 585 -19.00 -22.80 -14.36
CA TYR A 585 -17.56 -22.83 -14.58
C TYR A 585 -17.14 -24.02 -15.44
N ARG A 586 -16.01 -23.82 -16.14
CA ARG A 586 -15.36 -24.82 -16.97
C ARG A 586 -14.90 -26.00 -16.12
N GLU A 587 -15.36 -27.20 -16.45
CA GLU A 587 -14.86 -28.44 -15.88
C GLU A 587 -13.87 -29.11 -16.83
N TRP A 588 -12.77 -29.61 -16.28
CA TRP A 588 -11.79 -30.39 -17.03
C TRP A 588 -12.24 -31.84 -17.12
N VAL A 589 -12.70 -32.23 -18.31
CA VAL A 589 -13.17 -33.59 -18.61
C VAL A 589 -12.31 -34.15 -19.73
N ALA A 590 -11.54 -35.20 -19.43
CA ALA A 590 -10.70 -35.91 -20.39
C ALA A 590 -9.77 -34.98 -21.22
N GLY A 591 -9.07 -34.05 -20.55
CA GLY A 591 -8.12 -33.14 -21.19
C GLY A 591 -8.76 -31.98 -21.98
N ASN A 592 -10.08 -31.81 -21.92
CA ASN A 592 -10.76 -30.67 -22.52
C ASN A 592 -11.56 -29.90 -21.47
N SER A 593 -11.48 -28.58 -21.54
CA SER A 593 -12.30 -27.67 -20.78
C SER A 593 -13.71 -27.62 -21.39
N ARG A 594 -14.72 -28.08 -20.65
CA ARG A 594 -16.11 -28.16 -21.13
C ARG A 594 -17.06 -27.49 -20.14
N ILE A 595 -18.17 -26.97 -20.67
CA ILE A 595 -19.23 -26.38 -19.88
C ILE A 595 -20.44 -27.30 -20.06
N PRO A 596 -20.85 -28.07 -19.03
CA PRO A 596 -21.94 -29.02 -19.18
C PRO A 596 -23.26 -28.38 -19.66
N TYR A 597 -23.48 -27.11 -19.30
CA TYR A 597 -24.57 -26.29 -19.83
C TYR A 597 -24.64 -26.32 -21.36
N ASP A 598 -23.52 -26.12 -22.04
CA ASP A 598 -23.46 -26.08 -23.52
C ASP A 598 -23.69 -27.45 -24.13
N ASP A 599 -23.28 -28.53 -23.46
CA ASP A 599 -23.53 -29.89 -23.92
C ASP A 599 -25.02 -30.26 -23.83
N VAL A 600 -25.73 -29.83 -22.77
CA VAL A 600 -27.20 -29.98 -22.66
C VAL A 600 -27.89 -29.14 -23.73
N ARG A 601 -27.48 -27.88 -23.87
CA ARG A 601 -28.05 -26.92 -24.84
C ARG A 601 -27.93 -27.40 -26.28
N ASN A 602 -26.77 -27.92 -26.66
CA ASN A 602 -26.47 -28.32 -28.03
C ASN A 602 -26.73 -29.82 -28.31
N ARG A 603 -27.44 -30.52 -27.41
CA ARG A 603 -27.78 -31.95 -27.54
C ARG A 603 -26.56 -32.86 -27.76
N ARG A 604 -25.42 -32.54 -27.15
CA ARG A 604 -24.19 -33.34 -27.22
C ARG A 604 -24.25 -34.53 -26.25
N PHE A 605 -25.22 -35.42 -26.44
CA PHE A 605 -25.55 -36.47 -25.47
C PHE A 605 -24.41 -37.44 -25.19
N GLY A 606 -23.52 -37.72 -26.15
CA GLY A 606 -22.32 -38.52 -25.89
C GLY A 606 -21.39 -37.87 -24.85
N ASN A 607 -21.21 -36.55 -24.92
CA ASN A 607 -20.43 -35.79 -23.94
C ASN A 607 -21.13 -35.77 -22.58
N LEU A 608 -22.44 -35.47 -22.55
CA LEU A 608 -23.24 -35.50 -21.33
C LEU A 608 -23.17 -36.86 -20.63
N ARG A 609 -23.21 -37.94 -21.42
CA ARG A 609 -23.12 -39.30 -20.92
C ARG A 609 -21.77 -39.57 -20.27
N SER A 610 -20.68 -39.13 -20.91
CA SER A 610 -19.33 -39.23 -20.35
C SER A 610 -19.20 -38.47 -19.03
N MET A 611 -19.73 -37.26 -18.93
CA MET A 611 -19.67 -36.49 -17.68
C MET A 611 -20.53 -37.12 -16.58
N HIS A 612 -21.75 -37.56 -16.93
CA HIS A 612 -22.64 -38.27 -16.02
C HIS A 612 -21.94 -39.50 -15.42
N GLU A 613 -21.20 -40.25 -16.22
CA GLU A 613 -20.41 -41.39 -15.77
C GLU A 613 -19.21 -40.98 -14.90
N GLN A 614 -18.54 -39.87 -15.22
CA GLN A 614 -17.42 -39.36 -14.44
C GLN A 614 -17.83 -38.79 -13.09
N TYR A 615 -18.94 -38.07 -13.00
CA TYR A 615 -19.50 -37.62 -11.72
C TYR A 615 -19.81 -38.80 -10.80
N PHE A 616 -20.35 -39.89 -11.36
CA PHE A 616 -20.61 -41.11 -10.60
C PHE A 616 -19.32 -41.87 -10.20
N ARG A 617 -18.38 -42.06 -11.14
CA ARG A 617 -17.16 -42.85 -10.91
C ARG A 617 -16.09 -42.13 -10.10
N SER A 618 -16.05 -40.81 -10.16
CA SER A 618 -14.95 -40.03 -9.57
C SER A 618 -15.44 -38.70 -8.98
N PRO A 619 -16.44 -38.69 -8.08
CA PRO A 619 -17.01 -37.45 -7.53
C PRO A 619 -15.96 -36.54 -6.87
N ASN A 620 -14.97 -37.14 -6.18
CA ASN A 620 -13.87 -36.41 -5.54
C ASN A 620 -13.01 -35.61 -6.53
N ARG A 621 -12.82 -36.11 -7.76
CA ARG A 621 -12.03 -35.42 -8.79
C ARG A 621 -12.67 -34.09 -9.22
N TYR A 622 -14.00 -34.03 -9.13
CA TYR A 622 -14.80 -32.85 -9.48
C TYR A 622 -15.20 -32.04 -8.23
N GLN A 623 -14.63 -32.37 -7.07
CA GLN A 623 -14.97 -31.75 -5.78
C GLN A 623 -16.48 -31.77 -5.50
N ILE A 624 -17.16 -32.83 -5.93
CA ILE A 624 -18.60 -33.00 -5.71
C ILE A 624 -18.79 -33.51 -4.29
N ARG A 625 -19.39 -32.70 -3.42
CA ARG A 625 -19.85 -33.16 -2.12
C ARG A 625 -21.19 -33.85 -2.29
N ARG A 626 -21.50 -34.86 -1.47
CA ARG A 626 -22.81 -35.52 -1.49
C ARG A 626 -23.95 -34.53 -1.28
N GLU A 627 -23.71 -33.52 -0.43
CA GLU A 627 -24.60 -32.38 -0.21
C GLU A 627 -24.93 -31.65 -1.51
N ASP A 628 -23.96 -31.42 -2.41
CA ASP A 628 -24.18 -30.74 -3.69
C ASP A 628 -25.07 -31.55 -4.66
N ALA A 629 -25.10 -32.87 -4.51
CA ALA A 629 -25.89 -33.76 -5.37
C ALA A 629 -27.32 -33.97 -4.84
N LEU A 630 -27.50 -33.79 -3.53
CA LEU A 630 -28.79 -33.82 -2.82
C LEU A 630 -29.50 -32.46 -2.85
N ALA A 631 -28.77 -31.37 -2.59
CA ALA A 631 -29.22 -29.97 -2.69
C ALA A 631 -29.61 -29.64 -4.12
#